data_AF-A0A9E5LX75-F1
#
_entry.id   AF-A0A9E5LX75-F1
#
_cell.length_a   1.000
_cell.length_b   1.000
_cell.length_c   1.000
_cell.angle_alpha   90.00
_cell.angle_beta   90.00
_cell.angle_gamma   90.00
#
_symmetry.space_group_name_H-M   'P 1'
#
loop_
_entity.id
_entity.type
_entity.pdbx_description
1 polymer ?
#
loop_
_entity_poly.entity_id
_entity_poly.type
_entity_poly.pdbx_seq_one_letter_code
_entity_poly.pdbx_strand_id
1 'polypeptide(L)' 'MSAPILSLRGINKSFGPVHVLRNVDFDAHAGKVTALVGDNGAGKS' A
#
# COMPACT_ATOMS: atom_id res chain seq x y z
N MET A 1 19.89 4.54 -2.99
CA MET A 1 18.73 5.28 -2.46
C MET A 1 18.75 5.18 -0.94
N SER A 2 18.29 6.19 -0.20
CA SER A 2 18.20 6.10 1.27
C SER A 2 17.18 5.04 1.69
N ALA A 3 17.33 4.51 2.90
CA ALA A 3 16.34 3.62 3.49
C ALA A 3 14.93 4.27 3.47
N PRO A 4 13.86 3.48 3.25
CA PRO A 4 12.50 3.99 3.34
C PRO A 4 12.20 4.44 4.77
N ILE A 5 11.40 5.50 4.91
CA ILE A 5 10.91 5.98 6.21
C ILE A 5 9.67 5.22 6.68
N LEU A 6 8.98 4.56 5.74
CA LEU A 6 7.87 3.65 5.99
C LEU A 6 8.04 2.47 5.03
N SER A 7 8.03 1.26 5.59
CA SER A 7 8.11 0.02 4.84
C SER A 7 7.02 -0.93 5.33
N LEU A 8 6.20 -1.39 4.39
CA LEU A 8 5.13 -2.34 4.60
C LEU A 8 5.41 -3.57 3.75
N ARG A 9 5.26 -4.76 4.34
CA ARG A 9 5.52 -6.03 3.69
C ARG A 9 4.36 -6.99 3.87
N GLY A 10 3.99 -7.69 2.80
CA GLY A 10 2.94 -8.71 2.80
C GLY A 10 1.58 -8.22 3.29
N ILE A 11 1.20 -6.98 2.96
CA ILE A 11 -0.08 -6.41 3.38
C ILE A 11 -1.23 -7.18 2.75
N ASN A 12 -2.11 -7.67 3.61
CA ASN A 12 -3.38 -8.28 3.25
C ASN A 12 -4.51 -7.49 3.93
N LYS A 13 -5.59 -7.23 3.22
CA LYS A 13 -6.74 -6.47 3.75
C LYS A 13 -8.03 -6.95 3.11
N SER A 14 -9.04 -7.18 3.94
CA SER A 14 -10.38 -7.59 3.49
C SER A 14 -11.46 -6.69 4.10
N PHE A 15 -12.54 -6.49 3.34
CA PHE A 15 -13.78 -5.89 3.81
C PHE A 15 -14.90 -6.93 3.64
N GLY A 16 -15.31 -7.53 4.76
CA GLY A 16 -16.21 -8.69 4.74
C GLY A 16 -15.65 -9.81 3.85
N PRO A 17 -16.40 -10.32 2.86
CA PRO A 17 -15.94 -11.40 1.99
C PRO A 17 -14.93 -10.94 0.92
N VAL A 18 -14.72 -9.63 0.73
CA VAL A 18 -13.88 -9.10 -0.35
C VAL A 18 -12.44 -8.92 0.13
N HIS A 19 -11.50 -9.66 -0.47
CA HIS A 19 -10.06 -9.52 -0.22
C HIS A 19 -9.46 -8.46 -1.17
N VAL A 20 -9.27 -7.24 -0.65
CA VAL A 20 -8.93 -6.03 -1.42
C VAL A 20 -7.42 -5.81 -1.60
N LEU A 21 -6.59 -6.17 -0.63
CA LEU A 21 -5.12 -6.17 -0.77
C LEU A 21 -4.62 -7.59 -0.56
N ARG A 22 -3.77 -8.08 -1.46
CA ARG A 22 -3.26 -9.46 -1.46
C ARG A 22 -1.74 -9.44 -1.50
N ASN A 23 -1.11 -9.71 -0.36
CA ASN A 23 0.34 -9.75 -0.20
C ASN A 23 1.07 -8.56 -0.86
N VAL A 24 0.66 -7.34 -0.51
CA VAL A 24 1.18 -6.10 -1.11
C VAL A 24 2.38 -5.59 -0.32
N ASP A 25 3.45 -5.25 -1.03
CA ASP A 25 4.61 -4.54 -0.47
C ASP A 25 4.55 -3.05 -0.85
N PHE A 26 4.94 -2.17 0.07
CA PHE A 26 4.95 -0.73 -0.15
C PHE A 26 6.10 -0.07 0.61
N ASP A 27 6.78 0.86 -0.06
CA ASP A 27 7.83 1.69 0.53
C ASP A 27 7.55 3.17 0.26
N ALA A 28 7.71 4.00 1.30
CA ALA A 28 7.76 5.46 1.17
C ALA A 28 9.11 5.98 1.67
N HIS A 29 9.72 6.87 0.90
CA HIS A 29 11.05 7.43 1.17
C HIS A 29 10.97 8.90 1.57
N ALA A 30 11.90 9.34 2.41
CA ALA A 30 12.02 10.74 2.84
C ALA A 30 12.13 11.69 1.64
N GLY A 31 11.47 12.84 1.73
CA GLY A 31 11.52 13.90 0.72
C GLY A 31 10.81 13.57 -0.60
N LYS A 32 10.10 12.44 -0.69
CA LYS A 32 9.29 12.09 -1.87
C LYS A 32 7.80 12.18 -1.57
N VAL A 33 7.06 12.78 -2.50
CA VAL A 33 5.61 12.63 -2.56
C VAL A 33 5.31 11.30 -3.23
N THR A 34 4.65 10.40 -2.51
CA THR A 34 4.23 9.08 -3.03
C THR A 34 2.72 9.06 -3.13
N ALA A 35 2.19 8.71 -4.30
CA ALA A 35 0.76 8.63 -4.53
C ALA A 35 0.34 7.18 -4.83
N LEU A 36 -0.79 6.76 -4.26
CA LEU A 36 -1.44 5.50 -4.56
C LEU A 36 -2.68 5.77 -5.41
N VAL A 37 -2.74 5.19 -6.61
CA VAL A 37 -3.78 5.46 -7.61
C VAL A 37 -4.44 4.14 -8.04
N GLY A 38 -5.73 4.20 -8.37
CA GLY A 38 -6.54 3.07 -8.78
C GLY A 38 -8.04 3.35 -8.60
N ASP A 39 -8.88 2.45 -9.05
CA ASP A 39 -10.34 2.62 -9.03
C ASP A 39 -10.95 2.58 -7.62
N ASN A 40 -12.20 3.04 -7.49
CA ASN A 40 -12.95 2.92 -6.24
C ASN A 40 -13.10 1.43 -5.86
N GLY A 41 -12.80 1.10 -4.59
CA GLY A 41 -12.80 -0.28 -4.10
C GLY A 41 -11.47 -1.04 -4.30
N ALA A 42 -10.46 -0.47 -4.96
CA ALA A 42 -9.16 -1.12 -5.17
C ALA A 42 -8.28 -1.27 -3.91
N GLY A 43 -8.77 -0.91 -2.71
CA GLY A 43 -8.03 -1.06 -1.45
C GLY A 43 -7.08 0.09 -1.10
N LYS A 44 -7.25 1.27 -1.71
CA LYS A 44 -6.42 2.47 -1.45
C LYS A 44 -6.61 3.07 -0.04
N SER A 45 -7.77 2.86 0.58
CA SER A 45 -8.17 3.36 1.92
C SER A 45 -8.35 2.23 2.91
#